data_AF-A0A2V5NUF7-F1
#
_entry.id   AF-A0A2V5NUF7-F1
#
_cell.length_a   1.000
_cell.length_b   1.000
_cell.length_c   1.000
_cell.angle_alpha   90.00
_cell.angle_beta   90.00
_cell.angle_gamma   90.00
#
_symmetry.space_group_name_H-M   'P 1'
#
loop_
_entity.id
_entity.type
_entity.pdbx_description
1 polymer ?
#
loop_
_entity_poly.entity_id
_entity_poly.type
_entity_poly.pdbx_seq_one_letter_code
_entity_poly.pdbx_strand_id
1 'polypeptide(L)'
;MQAQLPPEIPGNPDGCYPAFTTAEGCNALHQLLGGIGNTAVGWYSNFLAGDASFNTGVGAGTLALTSRTGVGTEGDSNTAVGTAAMILNLSGTRNTAVGTNALVNNMIASENNAVGFFALYNNDSSGGGFASANNAFGAFALANNIDGAFNSAFGASALGGVTTGALNTALGGFAGFDIDVGNNINVIGVVQSGIDGTLGQVNNSTYISNIIGQDVPIAEAFIVFIDSSGKLGTGLVDAAGNRVSVPASQASKPQAMSNRKVEELQATVARQQKQIDALTAGLQKVSAQLEVSKPAPQVVVNKP
;
A
#
# COMPACT_ATOMS: atom_id res chain seq x y z
N MET A 1 39.15 5.56 -5.23
CA MET A 1 39.66 6.83 -5.77
C MET A 1 39.47 7.89 -4.70
N GLN A 2 40.55 8.43 -4.12
CA GLN A 2 40.45 9.61 -3.26
C GLN A 2 40.22 10.81 -4.17
N ALA A 3 39.07 11.47 -4.05
CA ALA A 3 38.84 12.74 -4.71
C ALA A 3 39.71 13.78 -4.00
N GLN A 4 40.86 14.11 -4.58
CA GLN A 4 41.68 15.22 -4.12
C GLN A 4 40.93 16.51 -4.50
N LEU A 5 40.55 17.31 -3.50
CA LEU A 5 39.89 18.60 -3.73
C LEU A 5 40.85 19.50 -4.54
N PRO A 6 40.38 20.18 -5.59
CA PRO A 6 41.19 21.18 -6.27
C PRO A 6 41.56 22.30 -5.30
N PRO A 7 42.74 22.93 -5.46
CA PRO A 7 43.12 24.07 -4.62
C PRO A 7 42.10 25.20 -4.79
N GLU A 8 41.69 25.81 -3.67
CA GLU A 8 40.81 26.98 -3.67
C GLU A 8 41.41 28.09 -4.54
N ILE A 9 40.59 28.72 -5.38
CA ILE A 9 40.99 29.85 -6.21
C ILE A 9 40.78 31.12 -5.37
N PRO A 10 41.83 31.85 -4.97
CA PRO A 10 41.66 33.06 -4.16
C PRO A 10 41.06 34.19 -5.02
N GLY A 11 39.87 34.69 -4.67
CA GLY A 11 39.36 35.98 -5.20
C GLY A 11 37.89 36.05 -5.64
N ASN A 12 37.09 35.00 -5.49
CA ASN A 12 35.63 35.13 -5.62
C ASN A 12 35.04 35.64 -4.29
N PRO A 13 34.33 36.78 -4.28
CA PRO A 13 33.40 37.05 -3.21
C PRO A 13 32.27 36.02 -3.34
N ASP A 14 31.95 35.31 -2.26
CA ASP A 14 30.65 34.64 -2.08
C ASP A 14 29.57 35.73 -2.06
N GLY A 15 29.25 36.25 -3.24
CA GLY A 15 28.33 37.36 -3.41
C GLY A 15 26.89 36.93 -3.20
N CYS A 16 26.03 37.89 -2.85
CA CYS A 16 24.59 37.69 -2.89
C CYS A 16 24.15 37.35 -4.32
N TYR A 17 23.83 36.10 -4.61
CA TYR A 17 23.29 35.74 -5.92
C TYR A 17 21.93 36.45 -6.12
N PRO A 18 21.64 36.95 -7.33
CA PRO A 18 20.35 37.57 -7.64
C PRO A 18 19.16 36.66 -7.30
N ALA A 19 18.00 37.28 -7.12
CA ALA A 19 16.75 36.58 -6.85
C ALA A 19 16.76 35.66 -5.61
N PHE A 20 17.55 36.00 -4.58
CA PHE A 20 17.66 35.24 -3.33
C PHE A 20 18.18 33.80 -3.52
N THR A 21 19.00 33.56 -4.53
CA THR A 21 19.53 32.22 -4.85
C THR A 21 20.86 31.94 -4.15
N THR A 22 21.32 30.68 -4.19
CA THR A 22 22.64 30.25 -3.73
C THR A 22 23.11 29.13 -4.66
N ALA A 23 24.32 29.22 -5.20
CA ALA A 23 24.86 28.24 -6.14
C ALA A 23 26.34 27.95 -5.84
N GLU A 24 26.62 26.82 -5.21
CA GLU A 24 27.97 26.42 -4.80
C GLU A 24 28.34 25.04 -5.36
N GLY A 25 29.48 24.94 -6.05
CA GLY A 25 29.96 23.71 -6.66
C GLY A 25 29.94 23.71 -8.20
N CYS A 26 30.61 22.71 -8.78
CA CYS A 26 30.76 22.63 -10.24
C CYS A 26 29.41 22.39 -10.92
N ASN A 27 29.03 23.32 -11.81
CA ASN A 27 27.74 23.31 -12.52
C ASN A 27 26.51 23.30 -11.60
N ALA A 28 26.62 23.83 -10.38
CA ALA A 28 25.43 24.11 -9.57
C ALA A 28 24.61 25.24 -10.21
N LEU A 29 23.28 25.09 -10.27
CA LEU A 29 22.34 26.10 -10.78
C LEU A 29 22.72 26.71 -12.15
N HIS A 30 23.13 25.87 -13.09
CA HIS A 30 23.72 26.33 -14.36
C HIS A 30 22.73 27.05 -15.28
N GLN A 31 21.47 26.62 -15.32
CA GLN A 31 20.42 27.25 -16.13
C GLN A 31 19.21 27.65 -15.28
N LEU A 32 19.20 28.93 -14.89
CA LEU A 32 18.08 29.62 -14.27
C LEU A 32 17.57 30.69 -15.24
N LEU A 33 16.31 30.58 -15.68
CA LEU A 33 15.69 31.50 -16.64
C LEU A 33 14.94 32.63 -15.90
N GLY A 34 14.09 32.29 -14.93
CA GLY A 34 13.28 33.26 -14.19
C GLY A 34 12.96 32.90 -12.73
N GLY A 35 13.34 31.72 -12.26
CA GLY A 35 13.05 31.25 -10.91
C GLY A 35 13.80 32.00 -9.80
N ILE A 36 13.26 32.01 -8.58
CA ILE A 36 13.82 32.73 -7.43
C ILE A 36 13.99 31.80 -6.21
N GLY A 37 14.84 32.18 -5.26
CA GLY A 37 14.92 31.50 -3.96
C GLY A 37 15.50 30.08 -3.98
N ASN A 38 16.24 29.72 -5.02
CA ASN A 38 16.83 28.39 -5.18
C ASN A 38 18.18 28.27 -4.47
N THR A 39 18.40 27.19 -3.73
CA THR A 39 19.69 26.81 -3.14
C THR A 39 20.22 25.57 -3.84
N ALA A 40 21.43 25.63 -4.39
CA ALA A 40 22.09 24.53 -5.07
C ALA A 40 23.51 24.38 -4.57
N VAL A 41 23.81 23.29 -3.87
CA VAL A 41 25.13 23.00 -3.32
C VAL A 41 25.58 21.61 -3.77
N GLY A 42 26.64 21.51 -4.56
CA GLY A 42 27.23 20.26 -5.03
C GLY A 42 27.34 20.16 -6.55
N TRP A 43 27.96 19.07 -7.02
CA TRP A 43 28.20 18.83 -8.44
C TRP A 43 26.88 18.62 -9.18
N TYR A 44 26.57 19.46 -10.18
CA TYR A 44 25.31 19.41 -10.94
C TYR A 44 24.04 19.49 -10.07
N SER A 45 24.12 20.11 -8.91
CA SER A 45 22.93 20.39 -8.10
C SER A 45 22.04 21.44 -8.80
N ASN A 46 20.75 21.14 -8.93
CA ASN A 46 19.74 21.99 -9.54
C ASN A 46 20.17 22.53 -10.92
N PHE A 47 20.79 21.67 -11.74
CA PHE A 47 21.53 22.07 -12.95
C PHE A 47 20.67 22.79 -13.99
N LEU A 48 19.48 22.24 -14.29
CA LEU A 48 18.45 22.88 -15.11
C LEU A 48 17.29 23.22 -14.17
N ALA A 49 17.19 24.46 -13.72
CA ALA A 49 16.09 24.91 -12.86
C ALA A 49 14.99 25.61 -13.66
N GLY A 50 15.32 26.19 -14.82
CA GLY A 50 14.36 26.92 -15.65
C GLY A 50 13.72 28.09 -14.87
N ASP A 51 12.39 28.09 -14.79
CA ASP A 51 11.61 29.10 -14.05
C ASP A 51 11.24 28.65 -12.62
N ALA A 52 11.68 27.46 -12.20
CA ALA A 52 11.29 26.90 -10.92
C ALA A 52 11.90 27.68 -9.75
N SER A 53 11.11 27.85 -8.69
CA SER A 53 11.43 28.65 -7.52
C SER A 53 11.41 27.84 -6.23
N PHE A 54 12.13 28.33 -5.22
CA PHE A 54 12.15 27.81 -3.85
C PHE A 54 12.63 26.36 -3.72
N ASN A 55 13.51 25.93 -4.62
CA ASN A 55 14.10 24.60 -4.61
C ASN A 55 15.41 24.57 -3.81
N THR A 56 15.60 23.54 -2.99
CA THR A 56 16.85 23.29 -2.25
C THR A 56 17.46 21.97 -2.71
N GLY A 57 18.59 22.01 -3.41
CA GLY A 57 19.37 20.86 -3.82
C GLY A 57 20.73 20.82 -3.12
N VAL A 58 21.01 19.78 -2.33
CA VAL A 58 22.30 19.58 -1.67
C VAL A 58 22.83 18.17 -1.93
N GLY A 59 23.86 18.05 -2.77
CA GLY A 59 24.43 16.77 -3.18
C GLY A 59 24.86 16.76 -4.63
N ALA A 60 25.33 15.60 -5.10
CA ALA A 60 25.70 15.42 -6.50
C ALA A 60 24.45 15.05 -7.33
N GLY A 61 24.10 15.87 -8.32
CA GLY A 61 23.01 15.62 -9.26
C GLY A 61 21.60 15.71 -8.65
N THR A 62 21.42 16.43 -7.54
CA THR A 62 20.08 16.69 -6.99
C THR A 62 19.29 17.60 -7.93
N LEU A 63 18.01 17.30 -8.23
CA LEU A 63 17.16 18.16 -9.07
C LEU A 63 17.79 18.53 -10.43
N ALA A 64 18.62 17.65 -11.02
CA ALA A 64 19.42 18.04 -12.18
C ALA A 64 18.58 18.34 -13.44
N LEU A 65 17.36 17.80 -13.52
CA LEU A 65 16.50 17.85 -14.71
C LEU A 65 15.10 18.41 -14.39
N THR A 66 15.03 19.50 -13.63
CA THR A 66 13.76 20.14 -13.26
C THR A 66 13.30 21.18 -14.30
N SER A 67 12.09 20.99 -14.81
CA SER A 67 11.38 21.81 -15.81
C SER A 67 12.00 21.95 -17.20
N ARG A 68 11.19 21.58 -18.20
CA ARG A 68 11.41 21.94 -19.61
C ARG A 68 10.09 22.36 -20.28
N THR A 69 9.37 23.33 -19.73
CA THR A 69 8.36 24.12 -20.47
C THR A 69 8.19 25.49 -19.82
N GLY A 70 8.34 26.57 -20.60
CA GLY A 70 8.32 27.95 -20.09
C GLY A 70 6.92 28.55 -19.87
N VAL A 71 6.07 27.92 -19.04
CA VAL A 71 4.74 28.45 -18.68
C VAL A 71 4.29 28.12 -17.23
N GLY A 72 5.01 28.63 -16.22
CA GLY A 72 4.46 28.92 -14.88
C GLY A 72 4.43 27.79 -13.82
N THR A 73 5.05 28.04 -12.66
CA THR A 73 4.99 27.25 -11.39
C THR A 73 5.35 25.76 -11.45
N GLU A 74 5.89 25.27 -12.56
CA GLU A 74 6.32 23.87 -12.67
C GLU A 74 7.62 23.61 -11.89
N GLY A 75 7.63 22.61 -11.02
CA GLY A 75 8.84 22.19 -10.30
C GLY A 75 9.22 23.02 -9.07
N ASP A 76 8.31 23.82 -8.51
CA ASP A 76 8.55 24.67 -7.35
C ASP A 76 8.59 23.91 -6.00
N SER A 77 9.27 24.52 -5.02
CA SER A 77 9.21 24.15 -3.59
C SER A 77 9.67 22.73 -3.27
N ASN A 78 10.70 22.24 -3.96
CA ASN A 78 11.26 20.92 -3.76
C ASN A 78 12.52 20.97 -2.87
N THR A 79 12.68 19.98 -2.00
CA THR A 79 13.91 19.77 -1.20
C THR A 79 14.54 18.45 -1.57
N ALA A 80 15.77 18.45 -2.08
CA ALA A 80 16.54 17.28 -2.47
C ALA A 80 17.90 17.28 -1.77
N VAL A 81 18.18 16.27 -0.95
CA VAL A 81 19.44 16.13 -0.21
C VAL A 81 19.99 14.72 -0.39
N GLY A 82 21.18 14.59 -0.97
CA GLY A 82 21.84 13.31 -1.24
C GLY A 82 22.22 13.14 -2.71
N THR A 83 23.00 12.09 -3.02
CA THR A 83 23.39 11.82 -4.41
C THR A 83 22.19 11.37 -5.24
N ALA A 84 21.98 12.02 -6.39
CA ALA A 84 20.89 11.78 -7.33
C ALA A 84 19.48 11.81 -6.70
N ALA A 85 19.30 12.48 -5.55
CA ALA A 85 17.98 12.67 -4.97
C ALA A 85 17.14 13.55 -5.92
N MET A 86 15.95 13.09 -6.28
CA MET A 86 15.02 13.84 -7.12
C MET A 86 15.56 14.23 -8.51
N ILE A 87 16.47 13.42 -9.08
CA ILE A 87 17.17 13.77 -10.32
C ILE A 87 16.25 13.87 -11.55
N LEU A 88 15.16 13.08 -11.63
CA LEU A 88 14.16 13.14 -12.71
C LEU A 88 12.80 13.65 -12.18
N ASN A 89 12.79 14.83 -11.57
CA ASN A 89 11.55 15.56 -11.26
C ASN A 89 11.31 16.68 -12.27
N LEU A 90 10.49 16.40 -13.29
CA LEU A 90 10.27 17.25 -14.45
C LEU A 90 9.38 18.45 -14.12
N SER A 91 8.24 18.26 -13.45
CA SER A 91 7.35 19.37 -13.08
C SER A 91 6.67 19.20 -11.73
N GLY A 92 6.98 18.14 -10.97
CA GLY A 92 6.41 17.88 -9.66
C GLY A 92 6.81 18.93 -8.63
N THR A 93 5.87 19.34 -7.81
CA THR A 93 6.05 20.42 -6.82
C THR A 93 5.93 19.89 -5.39
N ARG A 94 6.51 20.62 -4.43
CA ARG A 94 6.35 20.35 -2.99
C ARG A 94 6.81 18.95 -2.56
N ASN A 95 7.85 18.43 -3.22
CA ASN A 95 8.42 17.13 -2.87
C ASN A 95 9.63 17.30 -1.92
N THR A 96 9.79 16.38 -0.98
CA THR A 96 10.97 16.27 -0.12
C THR A 96 11.66 14.94 -0.39
N ALA A 97 12.93 14.94 -0.78
CA ALA A 97 13.75 13.76 -1.00
C ALA A 97 15.06 13.88 -0.21
N VAL A 98 15.27 13.02 0.78
CA VAL A 98 16.48 12.99 1.61
C VAL A 98 17.04 11.57 1.61
N GLY A 99 18.14 11.36 0.91
CA GLY A 99 18.79 10.06 0.75
C GLY A 99 19.40 9.88 -0.63
N THR A 100 20.32 8.93 -0.76
CA THR A 100 20.83 8.57 -2.09
C THR A 100 19.72 7.90 -2.90
N ASN A 101 19.50 8.41 -4.12
CA ASN A 101 18.47 7.95 -5.04
C ASN A 101 17.04 7.98 -4.45
N ALA A 102 16.77 8.87 -3.50
CA ALA A 102 15.41 9.12 -3.04
C ALA A 102 14.62 9.85 -4.15
N LEU A 103 13.38 9.40 -4.41
CA LEU A 103 12.45 10.04 -5.36
C LEU A 103 12.99 10.22 -6.78
N VAL A 104 13.81 9.28 -7.27
CA VAL A 104 14.53 9.42 -8.55
C VAL A 104 13.60 9.64 -9.73
N ASN A 105 12.60 8.78 -9.93
CA ASN A 105 11.74 8.77 -11.12
C ASN A 105 10.38 9.45 -10.91
N ASN A 106 10.35 10.63 -10.28
CA ASN A 106 9.12 11.38 -10.00
C ASN A 106 8.84 12.45 -11.05
N MET A 107 8.38 12.03 -12.23
CA MET A 107 8.29 12.91 -13.39
C MET A 107 7.45 14.16 -13.14
N ILE A 108 6.19 14.03 -12.71
CA ILE A 108 5.26 15.16 -12.56
C ILE A 108 4.44 15.14 -11.25
N ALA A 109 4.48 14.05 -10.48
CA ALA A 109 3.77 13.94 -9.21
C ALA A 109 4.26 14.91 -8.12
N SER A 110 3.35 15.30 -7.22
CA SER A 110 3.59 16.35 -6.22
C SER A 110 3.31 15.88 -4.79
N GLU A 111 3.77 16.65 -3.82
CA GLU A 111 3.49 16.48 -2.38
C GLU A 111 4.01 15.16 -1.78
N ASN A 112 5.11 14.62 -2.31
CA ASN A 112 5.72 13.39 -1.83
C ASN A 112 6.87 13.64 -0.86
N ASN A 113 6.94 12.85 0.22
CA ASN A 113 8.03 12.85 1.19
C ASN A 113 8.79 11.52 1.15
N ALA A 114 10.04 11.52 0.69
CA ALA A 114 10.93 10.38 0.61
C ALA A 114 12.17 10.60 1.49
N VAL A 115 12.29 9.86 2.58
CA VAL A 115 13.45 9.92 3.48
C VAL A 115 14.04 8.52 3.62
N GLY A 116 15.17 8.27 2.97
CA GLY A 116 15.84 6.98 2.97
C GLY A 116 16.54 6.67 1.65
N PHE A 117 17.44 5.69 1.67
CA PHE A 117 18.06 5.14 0.47
C PHE A 117 17.00 4.53 -0.45
N PHE A 118 16.89 4.98 -1.70
CA PHE A 118 15.90 4.48 -2.68
C PHE A 118 14.42 4.57 -2.22
N ALA A 119 14.09 5.44 -1.26
CA ALA A 119 12.70 5.70 -0.90
C ALA A 119 11.95 6.32 -2.10
N LEU A 120 10.76 5.81 -2.45
CA LEU A 120 9.96 6.26 -3.60
C LEU A 120 10.72 6.27 -4.95
N TYR A 121 11.64 5.34 -5.15
CA TYR A 121 12.54 5.34 -6.31
C TYR A 121 11.83 5.37 -7.68
N ASN A 122 10.73 4.62 -7.85
CA ASN A 122 9.96 4.55 -9.12
C ASN A 122 8.68 5.40 -9.13
N ASN A 123 8.47 6.24 -8.11
CA ASN A 123 7.21 6.98 -7.93
C ASN A 123 6.89 7.87 -9.13
N ASP A 124 5.79 7.66 -9.83
CA ASP A 124 5.40 8.36 -11.08
C ASP A 124 6.29 8.06 -12.30
N SER A 125 6.88 6.87 -12.38
CA SER A 125 7.65 6.46 -13.58
C SER A 125 6.80 6.35 -14.85
N SER A 126 5.47 6.34 -14.72
CA SER A 126 4.52 6.40 -15.84
C SER A 126 4.43 7.80 -16.46
N GLY A 127 4.75 8.85 -15.68
CA GLY A 127 4.54 10.25 -16.03
C GLY A 127 3.07 10.68 -16.01
N GLY A 128 2.19 9.95 -15.31
CA GLY A 128 0.76 10.23 -15.22
C GLY A 128 0.37 11.25 -14.14
N GLY A 129 1.26 11.53 -13.18
CA GLY A 129 1.03 12.44 -12.06
C GLY A 129 0.14 11.88 -10.96
N PHE A 130 -0.23 10.59 -11.04
CA PHE A 130 -1.12 9.95 -10.08
C PHE A 130 -0.45 9.63 -8.74
N ALA A 131 0.88 9.45 -8.73
CA ALA A 131 1.63 9.05 -7.55
C ALA A 131 1.92 10.20 -6.54
N SER A 132 0.91 11.00 -6.24
CA SER A 132 1.05 12.18 -5.36
C SER A 132 0.71 11.87 -3.89
N ALA A 133 1.16 12.73 -2.99
CA ALA A 133 0.86 12.68 -1.55
C ALA A 133 1.35 11.41 -0.81
N ASN A 134 2.46 10.81 -1.22
CA ASN A 134 3.05 9.64 -0.55
C ASN A 134 4.08 10.04 0.51
N ASN A 135 4.11 9.31 1.62
CA ASN A 135 5.06 9.45 2.72
C ASN A 135 5.86 8.15 2.85
N ALA A 136 7.17 8.21 2.63
CA ALA A 136 8.08 7.07 2.66
C ALA A 136 9.30 7.37 3.53
N PHE A 137 9.32 6.77 4.72
CA PHE A 137 10.38 6.94 5.71
C PHE A 137 11.07 5.59 5.97
N GLY A 138 12.22 5.37 5.35
CA GLY A 138 12.99 4.13 5.45
C GLY A 138 13.69 3.78 4.13
N ALA A 139 14.75 2.98 4.21
CA ALA A 139 15.41 2.47 3.00
C ALA A 139 14.42 1.62 2.20
N PHE A 140 14.29 1.87 0.89
CA PHE A 140 13.37 1.20 -0.03
C PHE A 140 11.87 1.28 0.32
N ALA A 141 11.46 2.20 1.21
CA ALA A 141 10.03 2.42 1.48
C ALA A 141 9.33 2.90 0.19
N LEU A 142 8.22 2.25 -0.18
CA LEU A 142 7.47 2.52 -1.43
C LEU A 142 8.34 2.50 -2.72
N ALA A 143 9.45 1.76 -2.75
CA ALA A 143 10.43 1.84 -3.85
C ALA A 143 9.85 1.48 -5.23
N ASN A 144 8.85 0.58 -5.28
CA ASN A 144 8.22 0.15 -6.52
C ASN A 144 6.91 0.90 -6.85
N ASN A 145 6.52 1.91 -6.07
CA ASN A 145 5.31 2.67 -6.34
C ASN A 145 5.41 3.30 -7.74
N ILE A 146 4.42 3.08 -8.60
CA ILE A 146 4.36 3.66 -9.95
C ILE A 146 3.33 4.78 -9.96
N ASP A 147 2.08 4.50 -9.58
CA ASP A 147 0.95 5.45 -9.65
C ASP A 147 0.12 5.50 -8.36
N GLY A 148 0.53 4.76 -7.32
CA GLY A 148 -0.18 4.74 -6.04
C GLY A 148 -0.08 6.08 -5.31
N ALA A 149 -1.20 6.53 -4.74
CA ALA A 149 -1.31 7.84 -4.08
C ALA A 149 -1.65 7.70 -2.60
N PHE A 150 -1.35 8.72 -1.80
CA PHE A 150 -1.75 8.80 -0.40
C PHE A 150 -1.27 7.62 0.47
N ASN A 151 -0.15 6.99 0.13
CA ASN A 151 0.43 5.92 0.92
C ASN A 151 1.35 6.46 2.01
N SER A 152 1.38 5.80 3.17
CA SER A 152 2.22 6.16 4.32
C SER A 152 3.03 4.96 4.79
N ALA A 153 4.30 4.90 4.41
CA ALA A 153 5.23 3.81 4.72
C ALA A 153 6.31 4.28 5.71
N PHE A 154 6.34 3.69 6.89
CA PHE A 154 7.32 3.95 7.95
C PHE A 154 8.08 2.67 8.30
N GLY A 155 9.28 2.52 7.76
CA GLY A 155 10.13 1.35 7.95
C GLY A 155 10.87 0.98 6.68
N ALA A 156 11.99 0.26 6.81
CA ALA A 156 12.72 -0.25 5.65
C ALA A 156 11.83 -1.20 4.83
N SER A 157 11.71 -0.97 3.52
CA SER A 157 10.87 -1.74 2.60
C SER A 157 9.37 -1.79 2.96
N ALA A 158 8.88 -0.88 3.81
CA ALA A 158 7.45 -0.75 4.06
C ALA A 158 6.72 -0.37 2.76
N LEU A 159 5.58 -1.03 2.48
CA LEU A 159 4.83 -0.92 1.22
C LEU A 159 5.69 -1.11 -0.06
N GLY A 160 6.76 -1.91 0.04
CA GLY A 160 7.72 -2.06 -1.04
C GLY A 160 7.17 -2.64 -2.34
N GLY A 161 6.04 -3.37 -2.32
CA GLY A 161 5.42 -3.97 -3.49
C GLY A 161 4.32 -3.15 -4.16
N VAL A 162 3.94 -1.99 -3.61
CA VAL A 162 2.83 -1.19 -4.15
C VAL A 162 3.21 -0.73 -5.56
N THR A 163 2.34 -0.93 -6.55
CA THR A 163 2.50 -0.33 -7.88
C THR A 163 1.48 0.77 -8.13
N THR A 164 0.19 0.49 -7.89
CA THR A 164 -0.93 1.43 -8.14
C THR A 164 -1.88 1.56 -6.95
N GLY A 165 -1.68 0.78 -5.89
CA GLY A 165 -2.48 0.84 -4.66
C GLY A 165 -2.36 2.18 -3.94
N ALA A 166 -3.45 2.63 -3.33
CA ALA A 166 -3.57 3.94 -2.70
C ALA A 166 -4.12 3.86 -1.27
N LEU A 167 -3.91 4.93 -0.48
CA LEU A 167 -4.43 5.07 0.88
C LEU A 167 -3.92 3.99 1.86
N ASN A 168 -2.79 3.35 1.59
CA ASN A 168 -2.26 2.31 2.47
C ASN A 168 -1.35 2.93 3.54
N THR A 169 -1.43 2.42 4.76
CA THR A 169 -0.54 2.82 5.86
C THR A 169 0.22 1.60 6.35
N ALA A 170 1.55 1.66 6.40
CA ALA A 170 2.38 0.60 6.94
C ALA A 170 3.40 1.13 7.94
N LEU A 171 3.46 0.50 9.11
CA LEU A 171 4.40 0.81 10.17
C LEU A 171 5.21 -0.44 10.54
N GLY A 172 6.52 -0.41 10.30
CA GLY A 172 7.45 -1.51 10.53
C GLY A 172 8.27 -1.86 9.28
N GLY A 173 9.44 -2.48 9.47
CA GLY A 173 10.22 -2.98 8.33
C GLY A 173 9.45 -4.09 7.61
N PHE A 174 9.39 -4.04 6.28
CA PHE A 174 8.61 -4.97 5.44
C PHE A 174 7.09 -4.98 5.72
N ALA A 175 6.55 -4.04 6.50
CA ALA A 175 5.12 -3.94 6.73
C ALA A 175 4.41 -3.66 5.40
N GLY A 176 3.41 -4.50 5.05
CA GLY A 176 2.66 -4.38 3.81
C GLY A 176 3.50 -4.55 2.53
N PHE A 177 4.62 -5.29 2.59
CA PHE A 177 5.48 -5.47 1.42
C PHE A 177 4.77 -6.11 0.23
N ASP A 178 3.83 -7.03 0.46
CA ASP A 178 3.08 -7.73 -0.59
C ASP A 178 1.84 -6.98 -1.11
N ILE A 179 1.58 -5.78 -0.58
CA ILE A 179 0.50 -4.92 -1.08
C ILE A 179 0.91 -4.40 -2.46
N ASP A 180 0.12 -4.67 -3.48
CA ASP A 180 0.37 -4.22 -4.86
C ASP A 180 -0.67 -3.15 -5.31
N VAL A 181 -1.86 -3.61 -5.69
CA VAL A 181 -2.98 -2.77 -6.17
C VAL A 181 -4.05 -2.51 -5.11
N GLY A 182 -3.86 -3.07 -3.91
CA GLY A 182 -4.79 -2.95 -2.78
C GLY A 182 -4.90 -1.51 -2.28
N ASN A 183 -6.09 -1.14 -1.80
CA ASN A 183 -6.40 0.21 -1.34
C ASN A 183 -6.93 0.24 0.09
N ASN A 184 -6.58 1.28 0.83
CA ASN A 184 -7.06 1.51 2.20
C ASN A 184 -6.73 0.31 3.12
N ILE A 185 -5.45 -0.05 3.16
CA ILE A 185 -4.96 -1.16 3.98
C ILE A 185 -3.97 -0.63 5.02
N ASN A 186 -4.26 -0.88 6.29
CA ASN A 186 -3.41 -0.52 7.41
C ASN A 186 -2.65 -1.74 7.90
N VAL A 187 -1.32 -1.66 7.97
CA VAL A 187 -0.45 -2.74 8.43
C VAL A 187 0.47 -2.23 9.53
N ILE A 188 0.42 -2.83 10.71
CA ILE A 188 1.30 -2.51 11.82
C ILE A 188 2.10 -3.76 12.19
N GLY A 189 3.42 -3.68 12.02
CA GLY A 189 4.36 -4.78 12.20
C GLY A 189 4.63 -5.57 10.91
N VAL A 190 5.55 -6.53 11.01
CA VAL A 190 5.82 -7.46 9.91
C VAL A 190 4.71 -8.49 9.90
N VAL A 191 3.90 -8.52 8.86
CA VAL A 191 3.02 -9.66 8.61
C VAL A 191 3.96 -10.71 8.02
N GLN A 192 4.32 -11.73 8.80
CA GLN A 192 5.23 -12.78 8.33
C GLN A 192 4.75 -13.32 6.98
N SER A 193 5.66 -13.37 6.01
CA SER A 193 5.41 -14.06 4.74
C SER A 193 4.94 -15.49 5.05
N GLY A 194 3.73 -15.85 4.63
CA GLY A 194 3.22 -17.22 4.76
C GLY A 194 1.89 -17.38 5.52
N ILE A 195 1.16 -16.32 5.87
CA ILE A 195 -0.18 -16.46 6.51
C ILE A 195 -1.36 -16.31 5.53
N ASP A 196 -1.19 -15.74 4.34
CA ASP A 196 -2.16 -15.87 3.23
C ASP A 196 -1.55 -15.23 1.98
N GLY A 197 -1.63 -15.88 0.82
CA GLY A 197 -1.20 -15.29 -0.47
C GLY A 197 -2.05 -14.10 -0.93
N THR A 198 -3.01 -13.68 -0.09
CA THR A 198 -3.99 -12.62 -0.32
C THR A 198 -3.89 -11.50 0.74
N LEU A 199 -3.05 -11.66 1.77
CA LEU A 199 -2.90 -10.67 2.84
C LEU A 199 -2.33 -9.38 2.26
N GLY A 200 -3.04 -8.28 2.49
CA GLY A 200 -2.65 -6.98 1.94
C GLY A 200 -3.15 -6.69 0.52
N GLN A 201 -3.94 -7.57 -0.10
CA GLN A 201 -4.66 -7.21 -1.34
C GLN A 201 -6.15 -6.96 -1.12
N VAL A 202 -6.67 -7.23 0.07
CA VAL A 202 -8.07 -6.96 0.42
C VAL A 202 -8.23 -5.52 0.86
N ASN A 203 -8.95 -4.74 0.06
CA ASN A 203 -9.23 -3.35 0.36
C ASN A 203 -9.93 -3.18 1.73
N ASN A 204 -9.79 -2.00 2.33
CA ASN A 204 -10.48 -1.62 3.58
C ASN A 204 -10.19 -2.58 4.75
N SER A 205 -8.92 -2.92 4.93
CA SER A 205 -8.49 -3.91 5.93
C SER A 205 -7.46 -3.34 6.89
N THR A 206 -7.44 -3.83 8.13
CA THR A 206 -6.41 -3.49 9.11
C THR A 206 -5.79 -4.77 9.67
N TYR A 207 -4.47 -4.87 9.58
CA TYR A 207 -3.66 -5.98 10.05
C TYR A 207 -2.68 -5.48 11.10
N ILE A 208 -2.71 -6.07 12.28
CA ILE A 208 -1.76 -5.77 13.36
C ILE A 208 -1.10 -7.08 13.74
N SER A 209 0.22 -7.14 13.56
CA SER A 209 1.03 -8.31 13.91
C SER A 209 1.01 -8.56 15.41
N ASN A 210 1.28 -9.81 15.81
CA ASN A 210 1.34 -10.26 17.20
C ASN A 210 0.01 -10.07 17.99
N ILE A 211 -1.14 -10.18 17.33
CA ILE A 211 -2.44 -10.27 18.00
C ILE A 211 -3.00 -11.70 17.93
N ILE A 212 -3.10 -12.24 16.72
CA ILE A 212 -3.69 -13.57 16.49
C ILE A 212 -2.73 -14.65 17.02
N GLY A 213 -3.27 -15.57 17.81
CA GLY A 213 -2.52 -16.72 18.34
C GLY A 213 -1.57 -16.41 19.51
N GLN A 214 -1.65 -15.21 20.07
CA GLN A 214 -0.88 -14.86 21.27
C GLN A 214 -1.66 -15.20 22.55
N ASP A 215 -0.96 -15.74 23.55
CA ASP A 215 -1.55 -16.10 24.84
C ASP A 215 -1.75 -14.88 25.73
N VAL A 216 -2.88 -14.84 26.45
CA VAL A 216 -3.19 -13.80 27.44
C VAL A 216 -3.60 -14.45 28.76
N PRO A 217 -2.97 -14.09 29.90
CA PRO A 217 -3.37 -14.58 31.21
C PRO A 217 -4.81 -14.22 31.56
N ILE A 218 -5.61 -15.20 32.01
CA ILE A 218 -7.04 -14.99 32.30
C ILE A 218 -7.30 -13.92 33.37
N ALA A 219 -6.36 -13.75 34.32
CA ALA A 219 -6.48 -12.76 35.39
C ALA A 219 -6.34 -11.30 34.90
N GLU A 220 -5.78 -11.10 33.70
CA GLU A 220 -5.46 -9.79 33.13
C GLU A 220 -6.17 -9.54 31.79
N ALA A 221 -6.93 -10.52 31.30
CA ALA A 221 -7.61 -10.44 30.01
C ALA A 221 -8.77 -9.43 30.04
N PHE A 222 -8.77 -8.50 29.08
CA PHE A 222 -9.88 -7.57 28.85
C PHE A 222 -10.58 -7.87 27.53
N ILE A 223 -11.92 -7.71 27.53
CA ILE A 223 -12.69 -7.71 26.29
C ILE A 223 -12.60 -6.32 25.66
N VAL A 224 -12.33 -6.29 24.35
CA VAL A 224 -12.36 -5.07 23.55
C VAL A 224 -13.66 -5.04 22.74
N PHE A 225 -14.37 -3.92 22.83
CA PHE A 225 -15.57 -3.61 22.09
C PHE A 225 -15.24 -2.64 20.96
N ILE A 226 -16.02 -2.70 19.89
CA ILE A 226 -15.99 -1.76 18.79
C ILE A 226 -17.39 -1.19 18.59
N ASP A 227 -17.50 0.13 18.47
CA ASP A 227 -18.77 0.78 18.15
C ASP A 227 -19.00 0.90 16.63
N SER A 228 -20.15 1.42 16.23
CA SER A 228 -20.50 1.60 14.82
C SER A 228 -19.63 2.63 14.08
N SER A 229 -18.87 3.45 14.80
CA SER A 229 -17.90 4.39 14.23
C SER A 229 -16.48 3.81 14.15
N GLY A 230 -16.28 2.57 14.62
CA GLY A 230 -14.98 1.89 14.64
C GLY A 230 -14.12 2.19 15.87
N LYS A 231 -14.64 2.87 16.89
CA LYS A 231 -13.88 3.17 18.10
C LYS A 231 -13.72 1.92 18.97
N LEU A 232 -12.48 1.60 19.32
CA LEU A 232 -12.16 0.56 20.29
C LEU A 232 -12.37 1.06 21.72
N GLY A 233 -12.88 0.19 22.60
CA GLY A 233 -13.05 0.48 24.01
C GLY A 233 -13.13 -0.76 24.88
N THR A 234 -12.86 -0.62 26.18
CA THR A 234 -12.91 -1.73 27.16
C THR A 234 -14.06 -1.61 28.15
N GLY A 235 -14.89 -0.57 28.02
CA GLY A 235 -16.06 -0.35 28.86
C GLY A 235 -17.22 0.17 28.05
N LEU A 236 -18.43 -0.30 28.35
CA LEU A 236 -19.65 0.17 27.73
C LEU A 236 -20.18 1.39 28.50
N VAL A 237 -20.75 2.34 27.78
CA VAL A 237 -21.47 3.48 28.35
C VAL A 237 -22.89 3.53 27.81
N ASP A 238 -23.81 4.05 28.61
CA ASP A 238 -25.16 4.38 28.17
C ASP A 238 -25.18 5.70 27.37
N ALA A 239 -26.38 6.10 26.92
CA ALA A 239 -26.56 7.35 26.18
C ALA A 239 -26.22 8.62 27.00
N ALA A 240 -26.20 8.52 28.33
CA ALA A 240 -25.82 9.61 29.24
C ALA A 240 -24.31 9.60 29.57
N GLY A 241 -23.55 8.61 29.07
CA GLY A 241 -22.11 8.48 29.30
C GLY A 241 -21.75 7.73 30.59
N ASN A 242 -22.72 7.15 31.29
CA ASN A 242 -22.46 6.37 32.51
C ASN A 242 -21.99 4.96 32.15
N ARG A 243 -21.01 4.43 32.90
CA ARG A 243 -20.51 3.06 32.67
C ARG A 243 -21.58 2.02 32.97
N VAL A 244 -21.72 1.06 32.07
CA VAL A 244 -22.63 -0.08 32.19
C VAL A 244 -21.85 -1.38 32.20
N SER A 245 -22.28 -2.32 33.04
CA SER A 245 -21.75 -3.68 33.07
C SER A 245 -22.12 -4.43 31.79
N VAL A 246 -21.19 -5.23 31.26
CA VAL A 246 -21.40 -6.06 30.06
C VAL A 246 -22.56 -7.05 30.32
N PRO A 247 -23.65 -7.01 29.56
CA PRO A 247 -24.70 -8.02 29.68
C PRO A 247 -24.11 -9.39 29.28
N ALA A 248 -24.29 -10.40 30.13
CA ALA A 248 -23.76 -11.76 29.92
C ALA A 248 -24.17 -12.41 28.57
N SER A 249 -25.16 -11.86 27.87
CA SER A 249 -25.67 -12.35 26.58
C SER A 249 -24.82 -11.97 25.36
N GLN A 250 -23.87 -11.04 25.47
CA GLN A 250 -22.99 -10.68 24.33
C GLN A 250 -21.72 -11.54 24.23
N ALA A 251 -21.41 -12.33 25.25
CA ALA A 251 -20.25 -13.22 25.28
C ALA A 251 -20.40 -14.52 24.45
N SER A 252 -21.60 -14.84 23.94
CA SER A 252 -21.92 -16.16 23.35
C SER A 252 -22.30 -16.17 21.86
N LYS A 253 -22.18 -15.04 21.15
CA LYS A 253 -22.54 -14.94 19.72
C LYS A 253 -21.80 -15.89 18.76
N PRO A 254 -20.51 -16.26 18.97
CA PRO A 254 -19.84 -17.21 18.08
C PRO A 254 -20.50 -18.60 18.09
N GLN A 255 -20.98 -19.05 19.25
CA GLN A 255 -21.67 -20.34 19.40
C GLN A 255 -23.04 -20.33 18.70
N ALA A 256 -23.79 -19.22 18.80
CA ALA A 256 -25.13 -19.11 18.24
C ALA A 256 -25.16 -19.12 16.70
N MET A 257 -24.17 -18.50 16.05
CA MET A 257 -24.03 -18.52 14.58
C MET A 257 -23.61 -19.90 14.06
N SER A 258 -22.77 -20.62 14.81
CA SER A 258 -22.39 -21.99 14.48
C SER A 258 -23.57 -22.95 14.59
N ASN A 259 -24.35 -22.86 15.67
CA ASN A 259 -25.54 -23.69 15.87
C ASN A 259 -26.59 -23.47 14.77
N ARG A 260 -26.79 -22.22 14.33
CA ARG A 260 -27.74 -21.90 13.24
C ARG A 260 -27.32 -22.51 11.89
N LYS A 261 -26.02 -22.47 11.55
CA LYS A 261 -25.49 -23.14 10.34
C LYS A 261 -25.64 -24.66 10.42
N VAL A 262 -25.45 -25.26 11.60
CA VAL A 262 -25.64 -26.71 11.81
C VAL A 262 -27.11 -27.10 11.61
N GLU A 263 -28.05 -26.31 12.11
CA GLU A 263 -29.49 -26.53 11.90
C GLU A 263 -29.90 -26.42 10.43
N GLU A 264 -29.40 -25.41 9.70
CA GLU A 264 -29.66 -25.24 8.26
C GLU A 264 -29.08 -26.40 7.42
N LEU A 265 -27.89 -26.88 7.77
CA LEU A 265 -27.29 -28.06 7.14
C LEU A 265 -28.09 -29.33 7.42
N GLN A 266 -28.53 -29.54 8.66
CA GLN A 266 -29.37 -30.69 9.02
C GLN A 266 -30.72 -30.68 8.26
N ALA A 267 -31.34 -29.52 8.13
CA ALA A 267 -32.57 -29.37 7.36
C ALA A 267 -32.37 -29.68 5.86
N THR A 268 -31.23 -29.27 5.30
CA THR A 268 -30.87 -29.53 3.90
C THR A 268 -30.63 -31.02 3.65
N VAL A 269 -29.88 -31.67 4.54
CA VAL A 269 -29.62 -33.13 4.50
C VAL A 269 -30.94 -33.91 4.59
N ALA A 270 -31.84 -33.54 5.50
CA ALA A 270 -33.14 -34.20 5.62
C ALA A 270 -34.01 -34.05 4.35
N ARG A 271 -33.94 -32.89 3.67
CA ARG A 271 -34.62 -32.68 2.39
C ARG A 271 -34.02 -33.53 1.27
N GLN A 272 -32.70 -33.64 1.21
CA GLN A 272 -32.01 -34.49 0.23
C GLN A 272 -32.33 -35.96 0.44
N GLN A 273 -32.39 -36.44 1.70
CA GLN A 273 -32.76 -37.82 2.01
C GLN A 273 -34.16 -38.16 1.47
N LYS A 274 -35.15 -37.28 1.69
CA LYS A 274 -36.51 -37.47 1.15
C LYS A 274 -36.55 -37.53 -0.38
N GLN A 275 -35.71 -36.74 -1.06
CA GLN A 275 -35.61 -36.77 -2.52
C GLN A 275 -34.98 -38.07 -3.02
N ILE A 276 -33.96 -38.59 -2.32
CA ILE A 276 -33.33 -39.87 -2.63
C ILE A 276 -34.33 -41.02 -2.45
N ASP A 277 -35.12 -41.01 -1.37
CA ASP A 277 -36.13 -42.04 -1.12
C ASP A 277 -37.21 -42.03 -2.22
N ALA A 278 -37.67 -40.84 -2.62
CA ALA A 278 -38.65 -40.68 -3.70
C ALA A 278 -38.11 -41.15 -5.06
N LEU A 279 -36.84 -40.85 -5.37
CA LEU A 279 -36.19 -41.32 -6.59
C LEU A 279 -36.02 -42.84 -6.59
N THR A 280 -35.64 -43.42 -5.45
CA THR A 280 -35.50 -44.87 -5.27
C THR A 280 -36.84 -45.59 -5.50
N ALA A 281 -37.94 -45.07 -4.95
CA ALA A 281 -39.27 -45.59 -5.18
C ALA A 281 -39.70 -45.48 -6.66
N GLY A 282 -39.35 -44.38 -7.32
CA GLY A 282 -39.56 -44.20 -8.76
C GLY A 282 -38.82 -45.23 -9.60
N LEU A 283 -37.54 -45.47 -9.30
CA LEU A 283 -36.71 -46.48 -9.99
C LEU A 283 -37.25 -47.90 -9.82
N GLN A 284 -37.72 -48.26 -8.62
CA GLN A 284 -38.36 -49.56 -8.38
C GLN A 284 -39.63 -49.73 -9.23
N LYS A 285 -40.44 -48.69 -9.36
CA LYS A 285 -41.66 -48.70 -10.18
C LYS A 285 -41.34 -48.87 -11.67
N VAL A 286 -40.33 -48.16 -12.18
CA VAL A 286 -39.87 -48.31 -13.57
C VAL A 286 -39.31 -49.70 -13.81
N SER A 287 -38.53 -50.23 -12.88
CA SER A 287 -37.99 -51.59 -12.97
C SER A 287 -39.10 -52.65 -13.00
N ALA A 288 -40.12 -52.50 -12.16
CA ALA A 288 -41.29 -53.39 -12.17
C ALA A 288 -42.08 -53.30 -13.49
N GLN A 289 -42.23 -52.11 -14.08
CA GLN A 289 -42.87 -51.94 -15.39
C GLN A 289 -42.06 -52.60 -16.52
N LEU A 290 -40.72 -52.55 -16.45
CA LEU A 290 -39.83 -53.19 -17.41
C LEU A 290 -39.89 -54.72 -17.35
N GLU A 291 -39.97 -55.31 -16.15
CA GLU A 291 -40.12 -56.76 -15.99
C GLU A 291 -41.45 -57.29 -16.53
N VAL A 292 -42.54 -56.53 -16.38
CA VAL A 292 -43.87 -56.89 -16.92
C VAL A 292 -43.93 -56.79 -18.46
N SER A 293 -43.03 -56.02 -19.07
CA SER A 293 -42.98 -55.81 -20.52
C SER A 293 -42.04 -56.77 -21.28
N LYS A 294 -41.44 -57.76 -20.60
CA LYS A 294 -40.63 -58.80 -21.25
C LYS A 294 -41.54 -59.81 -21.98
N PRO A 295 -41.33 -60.10 -23.28
CA PRO A 295 -42.14 -61.08 -24.01
C PRO A 295 -41.92 -62.50 -23.47
N ALA A 296 -42.99 -63.30 -23.40
CA ALA A 296 -42.93 -64.68 -22.94
C ALA A 296 -42.02 -65.54 -23.85
N PRO A 297 -41.16 -66.42 -23.28
CA PRO A 297 -40.25 -67.25 -24.05
C PRO A 297 -41.02 -68.20 -24.98
N GLN A 298 -40.79 -68.08 -26.29
CA GLN A 298 -41.35 -68.99 -27.29
C GLN A 298 -40.55 -70.30 -27.31
N VAL A 299 -41.17 -71.38 -26.85
CA VAL A 299 -40.59 -72.73 -26.96
C VAL A 299 -40.94 -73.29 -28.33
N VAL A 300 -39.94 -73.43 -29.21
CA VAL A 300 -40.12 -74.07 -30.53
C VAL A 300 -40.23 -75.58 -30.32
N VAL A 301 -41.45 -76.11 -30.43
CA VAL A 301 -41.70 -77.56 -30.43
C VAL A 301 -41.46 -78.08 -31.84
N ASN A 302 -40.27 -78.63 -32.10
CA ASN A 302 -40.05 -79.48 -33.28
C ASN A 302 -40.74 -80.83 -33.04
N LYS A 303 -41.72 -81.16 -33.89
CA LYS A 303 -42.25 -82.52 -33.99
C LYS A 303 -41.45 -83.31 -35.05
N PRO A 304 -41.25 -84.62 -34.84
CA PRO A 304 -40.37 -85.47 -35.65
C PRO A 304 -40.86 -85.69 -37.08
#